data_AF-A0A524AW56-F1
#
_entry.id   AF-A0A524AW56-F1
#
_cell.length_a   1.000
_cell.length_b   1.000
_cell.length_c   1.000
_cell.angle_alpha   90.00
_cell.angle_beta   90.00
_cell.angle_gamma   90.00
#
_symmetry.space_group_name_H-M   'P 1'
#
loop_
_entity.id
_entity.type
_entity.pdbx_description
1 polymer ?
#
loop_
_entity_poly.entity_id
_entity_poly.type
_entity_poly.pdbx_seq_one_letter_code
_entity_poly.pdbx_strand_id
1 'polypeptide(L)'
;MTTIPPELQRIIAQAKQQNPQLSHLPDEVVAQLLLQALQAGPPADEQDLASMSAIELIGAGEQLMNVGRWQEAERYFLQAMETAENANDLQMQTTAAAGLGRLCFQRADFPQAMALHQQALALAERIGDQRLLGVIYNEMGTIYAMQSRYSQAIEYCKRSLEIMEQLGENVAPSYSNLGEVYRRQGDYDRAIQTHKKAIELSIKTGRERIAAKLYGNLGLVYQDQGQYDLAIEMYQKDLEIALRIGNQQ
;
A
#
# COMPACT_ATOMS: atom_id res chain seq x y z
N MET A 1 -20.31 14.25 29.22
CA MET A 1 -21.51 13.67 28.61
C MET A 1 -21.72 14.37 27.28
N THR A 2 -21.22 13.76 26.21
CA THR A 2 -21.33 14.28 24.85
C THR A 2 -22.75 14.04 24.37
N THR A 3 -23.56 15.10 24.30
CA THR A 3 -24.95 15.02 23.84
C THR A 3 -24.98 14.74 22.35
N ILE A 4 -25.64 13.65 21.95
CA ILE A 4 -25.87 13.29 20.53
C ILE A 4 -26.69 14.42 19.87
N PRO A 5 -26.24 14.99 18.73
CA PRO A 5 -26.97 16.04 18.04
C PRO A 5 -28.41 15.62 17.67
N PRO A 6 -29.40 16.53 17.72
CA PRO A 6 -30.81 16.21 17.43
C PRO A 6 -31.05 15.61 16.05
N GLU A 7 -30.22 15.98 15.07
CA GLU A 7 -30.24 15.44 13.71
C GLU A 7 -29.88 13.95 13.68
N LEU A 8 -28.88 13.55 14.47
CA LEU A 8 -28.45 12.16 14.58
C LEU A 8 -29.48 11.29 15.31
N GLN A 9 -30.18 11.85 16.30
CA GLN A 9 -31.24 11.13 17.04
C GLN A 9 -32.37 10.67 16.11
N ARG A 10 -32.75 11.48 15.12
CA ARG A 10 -33.75 11.10 14.12
C ARG A 10 -33.29 9.91 13.27
N ILE A 11 -32.03 9.93 12.85
CA ILE A 11 -31.42 8.87 12.04
C ILE A 11 -31.33 7.55 12.84
N ILE A 12 -30.94 7.63 14.11
CA ILE A 12 -30.86 6.46 15.00
C ILE A 12 -32.25 5.85 15.22
N ALA A 13 -33.27 6.68 15.47
CA ALA A 13 -34.64 6.21 15.64
C ALA A 13 -35.15 5.48 14.39
N GLN A 14 -34.88 6.04 13.20
CA GLN A 14 -35.23 5.41 11.93
C GLN A 14 -34.48 4.08 11.71
N ALA A 15 -33.18 4.03 12.01
CA ALA A 15 -32.38 2.81 11.90
C ALA A 15 -32.89 1.68 12.82
N LYS A 16 -33.28 2.01 14.05
CA LYS A 16 -33.89 1.06 15.00
C LYS A 16 -35.26 0.56 14.56
N GLN A 17 -36.03 1.41 13.89
CA GLN A 17 -37.32 1.02 13.32
C GLN A 17 -37.16 0.05 12.15
N GLN A 18 -36.15 0.28 11.30
CA GLN A 18 -35.90 -0.53 10.11
C GLN A 18 -35.17 -1.84 10.41
N ASN A 19 -34.36 -1.89 11.48
CA ASN A 19 -33.62 -3.07 11.87
C ASN A 19 -33.91 -3.45 13.33
N PRO A 20 -34.78 -4.47 13.56
CA PRO A 20 -35.15 -4.92 14.90
C PRO A 20 -33.96 -5.33 15.78
N GLN A 21 -32.82 -5.73 15.21
CA GLN A 21 -31.62 -6.10 15.97
C GLN A 21 -30.94 -4.89 16.63
N LEU A 22 -31.14 -3.67 16.08
CA LEU A 22 -30.59 -2.44 16.64
C LEU A 22 -31.46 -1.86 17.77
N SER A 23 -32.70 -2.34 17.92
CA SER A 23 -33.69 -1.81 18.88
C SER A 23 -33.21 -1.90 20.34
N HIS A 24 -32.43 -2.93 20.67
CA HIS A 24 -31.92 -3.19 22.02
C HIS A 24 -30.59 -2.47 22.32
N LEU A 25 -29.95 -1.87 21.31
CA LEU A 25 -28.64 -1.24 21.48
C LEU A 25 -28.77 0.20 21.99
N PRO A 26 -27.81 0.70 22.80
CA PRO A 26 -27.74 2.11 23.17
C PRO A 26 -27.58 3.03 21.95
N ASP A 27 -28.16 4.23 22.00
CA ASP A 27 -28.12 5.19 20.88
C ASP A 27 -26.68 5.58 20.48
N GLU A 28 -25.76 5.64 21.44
CA GLU A 28 -24.33 5.89 21.20
C GLU A 28 -23.68 4.80 20.35
N VAL A 29 -24.04 3.54 20.59
CA VAL A 29 -23.54 2.39 19.82
C VAL A 29 -24.11 2.41 18.41
N VAL A 30 -25.41 2.69 18.26
CA VAL A 30 -26.04 2.81 16.94
C VAL A 30 -25.46 3.99 16.16
N ALA A 31 -25.22 5.12 16.81
CA ALA A 31 -24.54 6.28 16.20
C ALA A 31 -23.15 5.91 15.69
N GLN A 32 -22.38 5.17 16.49
CA GLN A 32 -21.04 4.73 16.12
C GLN A 32 -21.07 3.74 14.95
N LEU A 33 -22.03 2.81 14.92
CA LEU A 33 -22.25 1.88 13.81
C LEU A 33 -22.65 2.60 12.52
N LEU A 34 -23.53 3.61 12.60
CA LEU A 34 -23.91 4.43 11.46
C LEU A 34 -22.75 5.27 10.94
N LEU A 35 -21.93 5.82 11.84
CA LEU A 35 -20.72 6.57 11.47
C LEU A 35 -19.69 5.65 10.80
N GLN A 36 -19.52 4.42 11.31
CA GLN A 36 -18.70 3.39 10.67
C GLN A 36 -19.23 3.03 9.28
N ALA A 37 -20.54 2.90 9.10
CA ALA A 37 -21.16 2.63 7.80
C ALA A 37 -20.98 3.80 6.80
N LEU A 38 -21.11 5.06 7.27
CA LEU A 38 -20.84 6.25 6.46
C LEU A 38 -19.37 6.34 6.01
N GLN A 39 -18.44 5.97 6.89
CA GLN A 39 -17.01 5.91 6.59
C GLN A 39 -16.65 4.72 5.69
N ALA A 40 -17.42 3.63 5.76
CA ALA A 40 -17.28 2.48 4.89
C ALA A 40 -17.77 2.74 3.45
N GLY A 41 -18.45 3.86 3.16
CA GLY A 41 -19.10 4.05 1.86
C GLY A 41 -20.21 2.99 1.61
N PRO A 42 -20.96 3.09 0.51
CA PRO A 42 -22.02 2.13 0.23
C PRO A 42 -21.43 0.71 0.08
N PRO A 43 -22.09 -0.32 0.62
CA PRO A 43 -21.70 -1.70 0.36
C PRO A 43 -21.75 -1.98 -1.15
N ALA A 44 -20.77 -2.74 -1.65
CA ALA A 44 -20.60 -3.05 -3.08
C ALA A 44 -21.83 -3.65 -3.77
N ASP A 45 -22.86 -4.04 -3.01
CA ASP A 45 -24.10 -4.62 -3.54
C ASP A 45 -25.06 -3.54 -4.12
N GLU A 46 -24.80 -2.24 -3.91
CA GLU A 46 -25.57 -1.13 -4.54
C GLU A 46 -24.89 -0.50 -5.77
N GLN A 47 -23.61 -0.80 -6.04
CA GLN A 47 -22.94 -0.40 -7.29
C GLN A 47 -22.90 -1.60 -8.24
N ASP A 48 -23.51 -1.45 -9.41
CA ASP A 48 -23.42 -2.46 -10.46
C ASP A 48 -21.97 -2.50 -11.01
N LEU A 49 -21.14 -3.34 -10.39
CA LEU A 49 -19.73 -3.54 -10.78
C LEU A 49 -19.59 -3.87 -12.27
N ALA A 50 -20.60 -4.53 -12.87
CA ALA A 50 -20.59 -4.89 -14.29
C ALA A 50 -20.74 -3.67 -15.22
N SER A 51 -21.24 -2.55 -14.71
CA SER A 51 -21.37 -1.30 -15.47
C SER A 51 -20.13 -0.41 -15.40
N MET A 52 -19.18 -0.70 -14.50
CA MET A 52 -17.98 0.09 -14.29
C MET A 52 -16.89 -0.26 -15.30
N SER A 53 -16.08 0.74 -15.66
CA SER A 53 -14.88 0.51 -16.47
C SER A 53 -13.76 -0.13 -15.63
N ALA A 54 -12.83 -0.83 -16.28
CA ALA A 54 -11.70 -1.47 -15.60
C ALA A 54 -10.86 -0.49 -14.77
N ILE A 55 -10.67 0.75 -15.25
CA ILE A 55 -9.92 1.78 -14.53
C ILE A 55 -10.64 2.25 -13.26
N GLU A 56 -11.96 2.39 -13.29
CA GLU A 56 -12.77 2.74 -12.10
C GLU A 56 -12.72 1.61 -11.08
N LEU A 57 -12.83 0.36 -11.54
CA LEU A 57 -12.74 -0.81 -10.69
C LEU A 57 -11.37 -0.94 -10.02
N ILE A 58 -10.27 -0.75 -10.77
CA ILE A 58 -8.91 -0.72 -10.23
C ILE A 58 -8.78 0.41 -9.21
N GLY A 59 -9.24 1.61 -9.54
CA GLY A 59 -9.18 2.76 -8.65
C GLY A 59 -9.90 2.50 -7.31
N ALA A 60 -11.11 1.95 -7.37
CA ALA A 60 -11.88 1.56 -6.19
C ALA A 60 -11.19 0.44 -5.39
N GLY A 61 -10.65 -0.57 -6.08
CA GLY A 61 -9.86 -1.65 -5.46
C GLY A 61 -8.66 -1.12 -4.67
N GLU A 62 -7.90 -0.17 -5.23
CA GLU A 62 -6.78 0.48 -4.54
C GLU A 62 -7.22 1.28 -3.30
N GLN A 63 -8.35 2.00 -3.38
CA GLN A 63 -8.89 2.71 -2.22
C GLN A 63 -9.28 1.73 -1.11
N LEU A 64 -9.94 0.63 -1.46
CA LEU A 64 -10.32 -0.43 -0.52
C LEU A 64 -9.10 -1.09 0.12
N MET A 65 -8.03 -1.31 -0.63
CA MET A 65 -6.75 -1.78 -0.10
C MET A 65 -6.18 -0.83 0.97
N ASN A 66 -6.22 0.48 0.73
CA ASN A 66 -5.70 1.49 1.64
C ASN A 66 -6.48 1.58 2.96
N VAL A 67 -7.79 1.31 2.95
CA VAL A 67 -8.63 1.29 4.16
C VAL A 67 -8.74 -0.10 4.81
N GLY A 68 -8.01 -1.09 4.31
CA GLY A 68 -7.96 -2.44 4.88
C GLY A 68 -9.14 -3.36 4.51
N ARG A 69 -10.00 -2.95 3.56
CA ARG A 69 -11.16 -3.72 3.09
C ARG A 69 -10.76 -4.69 1.99
N TRP A 70 -9.84 -5.60 2.31
CA TRP A 70 -9.19 -6.47 1.32
C TRP A 70 -10.15 -7.45 0.65
N GLN A 71 -11.18 -7.95 1.34
CA GLN A 71 -12.17 -8.85 0.71
C GLN A 71 -12.97 -8.15 -0.38
N GLU A 72 -13.27 -6.87 -0.18
CA GLU A 72 -14.01 -6.08 -1.16
C GLU A 72 -13.10 -5.67 -2.31
N ALA A 73 -11.87 -5.23 -2.01
CA ALA A 73 -10.86 -4.92 -3.03
C ALA A 73 -10.66 -6.07 -4.03
N GLU A 74 -10.69 -7.33 -3.55
CA GLU A 74 -10.60 -8.51 -4.40
C GLU A 74 -11.73 -8.57 -5.43
N ARG A 75 -12.99 -8.32 -5.03
CA ARG A 75 -14.13 -8.30 -5.96
C ARG A 75 -13.91 -7.27 -7.07
N TYR A 76 -13.44 -6.08 -6.71
CA TYR A 76 -13.17 -5.01 -7.67
C TYR A 76 -12.03 -5.36 -8.63
N PHE A 77 -10.91 -5.92 -8.13
CA PHE A 77 -9.81 -6.30 -9.01
C PHE A 77 -10.13 -7.51 -9.90
N LEU A 78 -10.91 -8.47 -9.42
CA LEU A 78 -11.39 -9.59 -10.25
C LEU A 78 -12.32 -9.10 -11.35
N GLN A 79 -13.28 -8.23 -11.04
CA GLN A 79 -14.14 -7.62 -12.05
C GLN A 79 -13.33 -6.77 -13.04
N ALA A 80 -12.33 -6.03 -12.56
CA ALA A 80 -11.45 -5.24 -13.42
C ALA A 80 -10.68 -6.13 -14.40
N MET A 81 -10.17 -7.27 -13.92
CA MET A 81 -9.50 -8.26 -14.75
C MET A 81 -10.43 -8.77 -15.85
N GLU A 82 -11.63 -9.24 -15.49
CA GLU A 82 -12.61 -9.75 -16.45
C GLU A 82 -13.00 -8.68 -17.48
N THR A 83 -13.26 -7.46 -17.03
CA THR A 83 -13.61 -6.33 -17.90
C THR A 83 -12.48 -6.00 -18.87
N ALA A 84 -11.24 -6.02 -18.39
CA ALA A 84 -10.06 -5.78 -19.21
C ALA A 84 -9.75 -6.93 -20.18
N GLU A 85 -10.02 -8.18 -19.80
CA GLU A 85 -9.93 -9.35 -20.69
C GLU A 85 -10.95 -9.27 -21.82
N ASN A 86 -12.21 -8.97 -21.50
CA ASN A 86 -13.28 -8.79 -22.48
C ASN A 86 -12.99 -7.65 -23.45
N ALA A 87 -12.37 -6.56 -22.97
CA ALA A 87 -11.95 -5.44 -23.79
C ALA A 87 -10.62 -5.66 -24.54
N ASN A 88 -9.91 -6.76 -24.28
CA ASN A 88 -8.52 -7.00 -24.71
C ASN A 88 -7.56 -5.85 -24.33
N ASP A 89 -7.83 -5.18 -23.21
CA ASP A 89 -7.01 -4.10 -22.69
C ASP A 89 -5.86 -4.67 -21.83
N LEU A 90 -4.71 -4.87 -22.48
CA LEU A 90 -3.53 -5.43 -21.83
C LEU A 90 -3.00 -4.52 -20.70
N GLN A 91 -3.17 -3.20 -20.79
CA GLN A 91 -2.73 -2.27 -19.74
C GLN A 91 -3.55 -2.49 -18.47
N MET A 92 -4.87 -2.57 -18.61
CA MET A 92 -5.78 -2.80 -17.49
C MET A 92 -5.63 -4.21 -16.92
N GLN A 93 -5.45 -5.24 -17.76
CA GLN A 93 -5.14 -6.61 -17.30
C GLN A 93 -3.87 -6.64 -16.46
N THR A 94 -2.81 -5.96 -16.91
CA THR A 94 -1.54 -5.90 -16.17
C THR A 94 -1.72 -5.26 -14.80
N THR A 95 -2.45 -4.14 -14.76
CA THR A 95 -2.67 -3.38 -13.52
C THR A 95 -3.56 -4.15 -12.54
N ALA A 96 -4.61 -4.81 -13.04
CA ALA A 96 -5.46 -5.68 -12.23
C ALA A 96 -4.70 -6.90 -11.68
N ALA A 97 -3.83 -7.54 -12.48
CA ALA A 97 -2.98 -8.65 -12.02
C ALA A 97 -2.05 -8.19 -10.89
N ALA A 98 -1.41 -7.03 -11.05
CA ALA A 98 -0.55 -6.47 -10.01
C ALA A 98 -1.33 -6.13 -8.72
N GLY A 99 -2.55 -5.60 -8.85
CA GLY A 99 -3.45 -5.34 -7.72
C GLY A 99 -3.84 -6.61 -6.96
N LEU A 100 -4.25 -7.65 -7.67
CA LEU A 100 -4.51 -8.97 -7.09
C LEU A 100 -3.25 -9.56 -6.43
N GLY A 101 -2.07 -9.40 -7.05
CA GLY A 101 -0.79 -9.84 -6.49
C GLY A 101 -0.49 -9.17 -5.15
N ARG A 102 -0.66 -7.84 -5.06
CA ARG A 102 -0.56 -7.08 -3.80
C ARG A 102 -1.55 -7.58 -2.75
N LEU A 103 -2.77 -7.91 -3.14
CA LEU A 103 -3.81 -8.42 -2.26
C LEU A 103 -3.47 -9.81 -1.70
N CYS A 104 -3.00 -10.74 -2.54
CA CYS A 104 -2.48 -12.03 -2.09
C CYS A 104 -1.29 -11.87 -1.15
N PHE A 105 -0.40 -10.91 -1.42
CA PHE A 105 0.70 -10.58 -0.52
C PHE A 105 0.23 -10.13 0.87
N GLN A 106 -0.80 -9.28 0.96
CA GLN A 106 -1.38 -8.86 2.25
C GLN A 106 -1.95 -10.05 3.05
N ARG A 107 -2.44 -11.08 2.36
CA ARG A 107 -2.92 -12.34 2.97
C ARG A 107 -1.79 -13.32 3.31
N ALA A 108 -0.53 -12.96 3.04
CA ALA A 108 0.64 -13.83 3.11
C ALA A 108 0.57 -15.06 2.19
N ASP A 109 -0.29 -15.05 1.16
CA ASP A 109 -0.28 -16.05 0.09
C ASP A 109 0.81 -15.69 -0.94
N PHE A 110 2.06 -15.94 -0.55
CA PHE A 110 3.21 -15.62 -1.37
C PHE A 110 3.28 -16.41 -2.69
N PRO A 111 2.90 -17.70 -2.77
CA PRO A 111 2.84 -18.42 -4.04
C PRO A 111 1.87 -17.78 -5.04
N GLN A 112 0.64 -17.46 -4.62
CA GLN A 112 -0.34 -16.83 -5.50
C GLN A 112 0.08 -15.40 -5.88
N ALA A 113 0.60 -14.63 -4.92
CA ALA A 113 1.13 -13.29 -5.19
C ALA A 113 2.24 -13.33 -6.25
N MET A 114 3.19 -14.25 -6.12
CA MET A 114 4.28 -14.41 -7.09
C MET A 114 3.76 -14.78 -8.49
N ALA A 115 2.77 -15.68 -8.59
CA ALA A 115 2.18 -16.06 -9.87
C ALA A 115 1.49 -14.86 -10.56
N LEU A 116 0.71 -14.07 -9.81
CA LEU A 116 0.04 -12.87 -10.32
C LEU A 116 1.03 -11.78 -10.72
N HIS A 117 2.10 -11.57 -9.96
CA HIS A 117 3.16 -10.63 -10.35
C HIS A 117 3.96 -11.13 -11.56
N GLN A 118 4.16 -12.44 -11.74
CA GLN A 118 4.77 -12.98 -12.95
C GLN A 118 3.88 -12.80 -14.18
N GLN A 119 2.56 -13.00 -14.04
CA GLN A 119 1.60 -12.68 -15.08
C GLN A 119 1.63 -11.20 -15.44
N ALA A 120 1.59 -10.31 -14.44
CA ALA A 120 1.72 -8.87 -14.64
C ALA A 120 3.05 -8.51 -15.30
N LEU A 121 4.16 -9.13 -14.90
CA LEU A 121 5.48 -8.89 -15.50
C LEU A 121 5.47 -9.22 -16.99
N ALA A 122 4.98 -10.40 -17.36
CA ALA A 122 4.91 -10.83 -18.75
C ALA A 122 4.01 -9.90 -19.60
N LEU A 123 2.89 -9.41 -19.05
CA LEU A 123 2.03 -8.46 -19.75
C LEU A 123 2.70 -7.08 -19.88
N ALA A 124 3.32 -6.57 -18.81
CA ALA A 124 4.08 -5.32 -18.81
C ALA A 124 5.21 -5.32 -19.85
N GLU A 125 5.92 -6.44 -20.00
CA GLU A 125 6.95 -6.62 -21.04
C GLU A 125 6.35 -6.53 -22.45
N ARG A 126 5.19 -7.15 -22.68
CA ARG A 126 4.52 -7.13 -23.99
C ARG A 126 4.04 -5.75 -24.40
N ILE A 127 3.56 -4.95 -23.46
CA ILE A 127 3.10 -3.56 -23.71
C ILE A 127 4.24 -2.53 -23.65
N GLY A 128 5.43 -2.93 -23.19
CA GLY A 128 6.60 -2.06 -23.08
C GLY A 128 6.53 -1.05 -21.92
N ASP A 129 5.70 -1.30 -20.90
CA ASP A 129 5.54 -0.39 -19.76
C ASP A 129 6.68 -0.55 -18.75
N GLN A 130 7.77 0.18 -19.00
CA GLN A 130 8.97 0.16 -18.14
C GLN A 130 8.67 0.59 -16.70
N ARG A 131 7.78 1.57 -16.50
CA ARG A 131 7.43 2.04 -15.17
C ARG A 131 6.78 0.90 -14.38
N LEU A 132 5.83 0.20 -14.98
CA LEU A 132 5.15 -0.93 -14.34
C LEU A 132 6.08 -2.11 -14.09
N LEU A 133 7.03 -2.41 -15.00
CA LEU A 133 8.09 -3.39 -14.74
C LEU A 133 8.86 -3.06 -13.47
N GLY A 134 9.29 -1.80 -13.30
CA GLY A 134 10.03 -1.38 -12.11
C GLY A 134 9.20 -1.54 -10.81
N VAL A 135 7.88 -1.31 -10.86
CA VAL A 135 6.98 -1.55 -9.71
C VAL A 135 6.91 -3.06 -9.39
N ILE A 136 6.64 -3.89 -10.39
CA ILE A 136 6.48 -5.35 -10.21
C ILE A 136 7.77 -5.98 -9.69
N TYR A 137 8.94 -5.59 -10.22
CA TYR A 137 10.22 -6.05 -9.70
C TYR A 137 10.40 -5.74 -8.21
N ASN A 138 9.96 -4.56 -7.75
CA ASN A 138 10.04 -4.19 -6.34
C ASN A 138 9.12 -5.04 -5.46
N GLU A 139 7.90 -5.31 -5.93
CA GLU A 139 6.91 -6.14 -5.24
C GLU A 139 7.40 -7.59 -5.11
N MET A 140 7.92 -8.17 -6.20
CA MET A 140 8.53 -9.50 -6.19
C MET A 140 9.76 -9.57 -5.27
N GLY A 141 10.58 -8.51 -5.24
CA GLY A 141 11.70 -8.38 -4.30
C GLY A 141 11.25 -8.43 -2.84
N THR A 142 10.13 -7.77 -2.53
CA THR A 142 9.50 -7.79 -1.20
C THR A 142 9.00 -9.20 -0.84
N ILE A 143 8.37 -9.91 -1.77
CA ILE A 143 7.91 -11.29 -1.55
C ILE A 143 9.09 -12.21 -1.22
N TYR A 144 10.18 -12.14 -1.98
CA TYR A 144 11.39 -12.93 -1.68
C TYR A 144 11.98 -12.58 -0.31
N ALA A 145 11.95 -11.30 0.09
CA ALA A 145 12.43 -10.86 1.39
C ALA A 145 11.61 -11.49 2.54
N MET A 146 10.28 -11.56 2.38
CA MET A 146 9.39 -12.20 3.36
C MET A 146 9.59 -13.71 3.47
N GLN A 147 10.07 -14.35 2.39
CA GLN A 147 10.46 -15.76 2.38
C GLN A 147 11.91 -16.00 2.84
N SER A 148 12.61 -14.98 3.36
CA SER A 148 14.03 -15.02 3.71
C SER A 148 14.98 -15.38 2.54
N ARG A 149 14.52 -15.22 1.30
CA ARG A 149 15.30 -15.46 0.07
C ARG A 149 16.05 -14.19 -0.34
N TYR A 150 16.96 -13.74 0.52
CA TYR A 150 17.56 -12.41 0.44
C TYR A 150 18.33 -12.15 -0.86
N SER A 151 19.06 -13.13 -1.40
CA SER A 151 19.80 -12.94 -2.66
C SER A 151 18.88 -12.59 -3.83
N GLN A 152 17.72 -13.25 -3.92
CA GLN A 152 16.73 -12.96 -4.95
C GLN A 152 16.02 -11.64 -4.68
N ALA A 153 15.69 -11.35 -3.41
CA ALA A 153 15.12 -10.07 -3.03
C ALA A 153 16.02 -8.89 -3.45
N ILE A 154 17.33 -9.00 -3.23
CA ILE A 154 18.33 -8.00 -3.64
C ILE A 154 18.35 -7.84 -5.16
N GLU A 155 18.39 -8.94 -5.92
CA GLU A 155 18.41 -8.90 -7.39
C GLU A 155 17.19 -8.14 -7.94
N TYR A 156 16.00 -8.50 -7.47
CA TYR A 156 14.75 -7.90 -7.90
C TYR A 156 14.63 -6.43 -7.49
N CYS A 157 15.03 -6.07 -6.25
CA CYS A 157 15.07 -4.68 -5.82
C CYS A 157 16.06 -3.84 -6.64
N LYS A 158 17.21 -4.40 -7.03
CA LYS A 158 18.20 -3.72 -7.87
C LYS A 158 17.69 -3.50 -9.30
N ARG A 159 17.02 -4.48 -9.90
CA ARG A 159 16.39 -4.31 -11.22
C ARG A 159 15.31 -3.22 -11.20
N SER A 160 14.46 -3.23 -10.17
CA SER A 160 13.48 -2.16 -9.96
C SER A 160 14.16 -0.79 -9.87
N LEU A 161 15.22 -0.69 -9.06
CA LEU A 161 15.95 0.54 -8.86
C LEU A 161 16.57 1.05 -10.16
N GLU A 162 17.24 0.19 -10.93
CA GLU A 162 17.85 0.54 -12.21
C GLU A 162 16.83 1.12 -13.19
N ILE A 163 15.67 0.46 -13.33
CA ILE A 163 14.58 0.92 -14.20
C ILE A 163 14.07 2.29 -13.73
N MET A 164 13.78 2.42 -12.44
CA MET A 164 13.24 3.67 -11.88
C MET A 164 14.24 4.83 -11.98
N GLU A 165 15.55 4.57 -11.82
CA GLU A 165 16.61 5.55 -12.02
C GLU A 165 16.69 6.01 -13.49
N GLN A 166 16.64 5.07 -14.44
CA GLN A 166 16.65 5.38 -15.87
C GLN A 166 15.44 6.22 -16.31
N LEU A 167 14.28 6.00 -15.69
CA LEU A 167 13.06 6.77 -15.95
C LEU A 167 13.03 8.12 -15.23
N GLY A 168 13.97 8.41 -14.32
CA GLY A 168 13.90 9.59 -13.45
C GLY A 168 12.73 9.55 -12.46
N GLU A 169 12.22 8.35 -12.18
CA GLU A 169 11.04 8.11 -11.35
C GLU A 169 11.38 8.02 -9.87
N ASN A 170 10.36 7.74 -9.03
CA ASN A 170 10.59 7.57 -7.61
C ASN A 170 11.28 6.26 -7.23
N VAL A 171 12.59 6.36 -7.00
CA VAL A 171 13.47 5.27 -6.56
C VAL A 171 13.40 4.94 -5.08
N ALA A 172 12.77 5.79 -4.26
CA ALA A 172 12.78 5.63 -2.82
C ALA A 172 12.12 4.34 -2.31
N PRO A 173 11.00 3.84 -2.88
CA PRO A 173 10.45 2.53 -2.52
C PRO A 173 11.46 1.40 -2.73
N SER A 174 12.15 1.38 -3.88
CA SER A 174 13.13 0.36 -4.23
C SER A 174 14.36 0.39 -3.31
N TYR A 175 14.87 1.59 -3.01
CA TYR A 175 15.93 1.74 -2.01
C TYR A 175 15.49 1.33 -0.60
N SER A 176 14.27 1.72 -0.19
CA SER A 176 13.72 1.35 1.12
C SER A 176 13.66 -0.17 1.27
N ASN A 177 13.15 -0.87 0.25
CA ASN A 177 13.05 -2.32 0.26
C ASN A 177 14.43 -2.99 0.22
N LEU A 178 15.36 -2.47 -0.58
CA LEU A 178 16.73 -2.99 -0.61
C LEU A 178 17.44 -2.85 0.74
N GLY A 179 17.29 -1.70 1.40
CA GLY A 179 17.85 -1.46 2.74
C GLY A 179 17.24 -2.40 3.78
N GLU A 180 15.92 -2.61 3.73
CA GLU A 180 15.22 -3.57 4.60
C GLU A 180 15.68 -5.01 4.37
N VAL A 181 15.92 -5.40 3.12
CA VAL A 181 16.46 -6.73 2.78
C VAL A 181 17.85 -6.92 3.39
N TYR A 182 18.75 -5.93 3.25
CA TYR A 182 20.06 -5.98 3.87
C TYR A 182 19.97 -6.03 5.41
N ARG A 183 19.06 -5.26 6.02
CA ARG A 183 18.82 -5.29 7.47
C ARG A 183 18.39 -6.68 7.93
N ARG A 184 17.41 -7.30 7.26
CA ARG A 184 16.94 -8.66 7.57
C ARG A 184 17.99 -9.75 7.34
N GLN A 185 18.92 -9.52 6.42
CA GLN A 185 20.06 -10.39 6.19
C GLN A 185 21.16 -10.22 7.26
N GLY A 186 21.11 -9.16 8.08
CA GLY A 186 22.16 -8.79 9.03
C GLY A 186 23.32 -8.00 8.41
N ASP A 187 23.24 -7.62 7.14
CA ASP A 187 24.22 -6.77 6.45
C ASP A 187 23.89 -5.29 6.72
N TYR A 188 24.03 -4.91 7.98
CA TYR A 188 23.63 -3.58 8.47
C TYR A 188 24.42 -2.44 7.81
N ASP A 189 25.69 -2.66 7.46
CA ASP A 189 26.51 -1.64 6.80
C ASP A 189 25.95 -1.27 5.42
N ARG A 190 25.53 -2.27 4.63
CA ARG A 190 24.87 -2.00 3.34
C ARG A 190 23.47 -1.44 3.53
N ALA A 191 22.73 -1.86 4.55
CA ALA A 191 21.44 -1.26 4.87
C ALA A 191 21.56 0.24 5.17
N ILE A 192 22.54 0.63 5.99
CA ILE A 192 22.85 2.04 6.33
C ILE A 192 23.20 2.83 5.08
N GLN A 193 24.14 2.34 4.26
CA GLN A 193 24.55 3.02 3.03
C GLN A 193 23.37 3.20 2.07
N THR A 194 22.54 2.17 1.94
CA THR A 194 21.36 2.16 1.07
C THR A 194 20.33 3.19 1.52
N HIS A 195 19.96 3.22 2.81
CA HIS A 195 19.01 4.20 3.33
C HIS A 195 19.57 5.63 3.26
N LYS A 196 20.85 5.86 3.57
CA LYS A 196 21.47 7.19 3.46
C LYS A 196 21.43 7.74 2.03
N LYS A 197 21.74 6.91 1.02
CA LYS A 197 21.64 7.30 -0.39
C LYS A 197 20.20 7.67 -0.77
N ALA A 198 19.22 6.89 -0.30
CA ALA A 198 17.81 7.14 -0.55
C ALA A 198 17.32 8.46 0.08
N ILE A 199 17.76 8.75 1.31
CA ILE A 199 17.46 9.99 2.04
C ILE A 199 18.01 11.18 1.25
N GLU A 200 19.28 11.13 0.84
CA GLU A 200 19.93 12.20 0.07
C GLU A 200 19.17 12.50 -1.22
N LEU A 201 18.79 11.46 -1.98
CA LEU A 201 18.02 11.61 -3.22
C LEU A 201 16.62 12.19 -2.96
N SER A 202 15.95 11.73 -1.90
CA SER A 202 14.61 12.20 -1.55
C SER A 202 14.62 13.68 -1.15
N ILE A 203 15.62 14.12 -0.39
CA ILE A 203 15.81 15.53 -0.03
C ILE A 203 16.11 16.37 -1.28
N LYS A 204 17.05 15.94 -2.14
CA LYS A 204 17.41 16.65 -3.38
C LYS A 204 16.23 16.83 -4.34
N THR A 205 15.26 15.91 -4.29
CA THR A 205 14.07 15.94 -5.15
C THR A 205 12.84 16.56 -4.48
N GLY A 206 12.99 17.16 -3.29
CA GLY A 206 11.89 17.81 -2.56
C GLY A 206 10.87 16.84 -1.96
N ARG A 207 11.21 15.55 -1.86
CA ARG A 207 10.34 14.48 -1.36
C ARG A 207 10.55 14.26 0.13
N GLU A 208 10.33 15.30 0.93
CA GLU A 208 10.67 15.29 2.36
C GLU A 208 9.89 14.25 3.17
N ARG A 209 8.60 14.03 2.86
CA ARG A 209 7.79 12.97 3.50
C ARG A 209 8.42 11.58 3.31
N ILE A 210 9.05 11.34 2.17
CA ILE A 210 9.75 10.09 1.88
C ILE A 210 11.07 10.02 2.66
N ALA A 211 11.81 11.13 2.72
CA ALA A 211 13.03 11.21 3.53
C ALA A 211 12.76 10.89 5.01
N ALA A 212 11.66 11.41 5.57
CA ALA A 212 11.22 11.12 6.94
C ALA A 212 11.08 9.61 7.20
N LYS A 213 10.29 8.92 6.36
CA LYS A 213 10.13 7.46 6.43
C LYS A 213 11.47 6.70 6.35
N LEU A 214 12.38 7.16 5.49
CA LEU A 214 13.70 6.54 5.35
C LEU A 214 14.60 6.78 6.57
N TYR A 215 14.48 7.93 7.25
CA TYR A 215 15.13 8.15 8.55
C TYR A 215 14.60 7.17 9.59
N GLY A 216 13.29 6.95 9.67
CA GLY A 216 12.71 5.93 10.55
C GLY A 216 13.26 4.52 10.29
N ASN A 217 13.36 4.13 9.00
CA ASN A 217 13.96 2.85 8.62
C ASN A 217 15.45 2.75 8.99
N LEU A 218 16.21 3.84 8.80
CA LEU A 218 17.61 3.88 9.21
C LEU A 218 17.75 3.79 10.75
N GLY A 219 16.82 4.38 11.50
CA GLY A 219 16.74 4.24 12.95
C GLY A 219 16.56 2.78 13.37
N LEU A 220 15.70 2.02 12.67
CA LEU A 220 15.53 0.58 12.92
C LEU A 220 16.84 -0.19 12.69
N VAL A 221 17.59 0.14 11.64
CA VAL A 221 18.90 -0.49 11.39
C VAL A 221 19.88 -0.24 12.53
N TYR A 222 19.98 1.01 13.01
CA TYR A 222 20.85 1.35 14.14
C TYR A 222 20.39 0.69 15.44
N GLN A 223 19.08 0.59 15.66
CA GLN A 223 18.52 -0.11 16.82
C GLN A 223 18.91 -1.60 16.80
N ASP A 224 18.80 -2.27 15.66
CA ASP A 224 19.18 -3.69 15.53
C ASP A 224 20.68 -3.92 15.77
N GLN A 225 21.53 -2.92 15.44
CA GLN A 225 22.96 -2.93 15.78
C GLN A 225 23.26 -2.60 17.24
N GLY A 226 22.26 -2.23 18.05
CA GLY A 226 22.44 -1.75 19.42
C GLY A 226 22.98 -0.32 19.53
N GLN A 227 22.99 0.44 18.42
CA GLN A 227 23.45 1.84 18.38
C GLN A 227 22.28 2.79 18.68
N TYR A 228 21.77 2.73 19.92
CA TYR A 228 20.55 3.43 20.32
C TYR A 228 20.62 4.95 20.19
N ASP A 229 21.78 5.58 20.46
CA ASP A 229 21.94 7.03 20.32
C ASP A 229 21.73 7.49 18.86
N LEU A 230 22.29 6.75 17.91
CA LEU A 230 22.09 7.02 16.48
C LEU A 230 20.66 6.71 16.04
N ALA A 231 20.05 5.66 16.57
CA ALA A 231 18.65 5.35 16.30
C ALA A 231 17.72 6.50 16.74
N ILE A 232 17.93 7.03 17.96
CA ILE A 232 17.20 8.19 18.49
C ILE A 232 17.39 9.41 17.58
N GLU A 233 18.62 9.70 17.15
CA GLU A 233 18.88 10.81 16.22
C GLU A 233 18.07 10.66 14.92
N MET A 234 18.01 9.45 14.34
CA MET A 234 17.25 9.22 13.12
C MET A 234 15.74 9.35 13.35
N TYR A 235 15.21 8.82 14.45
CA TYR A 235 13.80 8.99 14.79
C TYR A 235 13.41 10.45 15.06
N GLN A 236 14.33 11.24 15.64
CA GLN A 236 14.12 12.68 15.81
C GLN A 236 14.01 13.40 14.46
N LYS A 237 14.86 13.06 13.48
CA LYS A 237 14.79 13.62 12.12
C LYS A 237 13.49 13.25 11.40
N ASP A 238 13.05 12.00 11.54
CA ASP A 238 11.76 11.54 11.03
C ASP A 238 10.61 12.39 11.63
N LEU A 239 10.57 12.50 12.97
CA LEU A 239 9.57 13.27 13.70
C LEU A 239 9.57 14.76 13.33
N GLU A 240 10.73 15.38 13.24
CA GLU A 240 10.87 16.80 12.89
C GLU A 240 10.24 17.10 11.52
N ILE A 241 10.54 16.28 10.52
CA ILE A 241 9.98 16.43 9.18
C ILE A 241 8.47 16.15 9.20
N ALA A 242 8.04 15.09 9.88
CA ALA A 242 6.63 14.73 9.98
C ALA A 242 5.79 15.85 10.62
N LEU A 243 6.27 16.46 11.71
CA LEU A 243 5.60 17.58 12.39
C LEU A 243 5.55 18.83 11.49
N ARG A 244 6.65 19.16 10.81
CA ARG A 244 6.69 20.30 9.91
C ARG A 244 5.68 20.16 8.76
N ILE A 245 5.57 18.97 8.17
CA ILE A 245 4.60 18.69 7.10
C ILE A 245 3.17 18.63 7.65
N GLY A 246 2.96 18.02 8.82
CA GLY A 246 1.64 17.90 9.45
C GLY A 246 1.03 19.25 9.86
N ASN A 247 1.85 20.23 10.22
CA ASN A 247 1.42 21.59 10.54
C ASN A 247 1.16 22.47 9.30
N GLN A 248 1.34 21.95 8.09
CA GLN A 248 1.14 22.67 6.82
C GLN A 248 -0.15 22.25 6.08
N GLN A 249 -1.01 21.44 6.69
CA GLN A 249 -2.27 20.94 6.10
C GLN A 249 -3.51 21.59 6.69
#